data_AF-A0AAU8AC69-F1
#
_entry.id   AF-A0AAU8AC69-F1
#
_cell.length_a   1.000
_cell.length_b   1.000
_cell.length_c   1.000
_cell.angle_alpha   90.00
_cell.angle_beta   90.00
_cell.angle_gamma   90.00
#
_symmetry.space_group_name_H-M   'P 1'
#
loop_
_entity.id
_entity.type
_entity.pdbx_description
1 polymer ?
#
loop_
_entity_poly.entity_id
_entity_poly.type
_entity_poly.pdbx_seq_one_letter_code
_entity_poly.pdbx_strand_id
1 'polypeptide(L)'
;MIGSDVEIPAASQSLYGKSVGEMINDDVLVAKSGAVTGTFKYVTGYTGFNASVPDEQEGYYFPFTLKKTGTQMSFKKNGSMGKENIPFEANNVFRVTQGDSFTVLVDGAEVITFTFNGATFTPQARSAKSRAKKNA
;
A
#
# COMPACT_ATOMS: atom_id res chain seq x y z
N MET A 1 -16.57 -21.46 2.69
CA MET A 1 -16.06 -20.19 3.27
C MET A 1 -14.78 -19.84 2.53
N ILE A 2 -14.81 -18.98 1.51
CA ILE A 2 -13.56 -18.55 0.83
C ILE A 2 -13.29 -17.14 1.34
N GLY A 3 -12.37 -17.04 2.31
CA GLY A 3 -11.84 -15.76 2.78
C GLY A 3 -11.00 -15.12 1.66
N SER A 4 -10.84 -13.80 1.70
CA SER A 4 -9.90 -13.12 0.80
C SER A 4 -8.53 -13.80 0.84
N ASP A 5 -7.88 -13.97 -0.32
CA ASP A 5 -6.49 -14.46 -0.47
C ASP A 5 -5.44 -13.50 0.12
N VAL A 6 -5.92 -12.49 0.84
CA VAL A 6 -5.19 -11.36 1.38
C VAL A 6 -5.67 -11.08 2.80
N GLU A 7 -4.75 -10.63 3.63
CA GLU A 7 -4.97 -10.11 4.97
C GLU A 7 -4.31 -8.74 5.13
N ILE A 8 -4.88 -7.90 6.00
CA ILE A 8 -4.23 -6.65 6.43
C ILE A 8 -3.31 -7.00 7.60
N PRO A 9 -1.99 -6.74 7.51
CA PRO A 9 -1.07 -7.04 8.60
C PRO A 9 -1.44 -6.27 9.89
N ALA A 10 -0.99 -6.78 11.04
CA ALA A 10 -1.25 -6.11 12.32
C ALA A 10 -0.67 -4.68 12.32
N ALA A 11 -1.38 -3.73 12.94
CA ALA A 11 -0.96 -2.32 12.97
C ALA A 11 0.45 -2.10 13.54
N SER A 12 0.90 -2.96 14.46
CA SER A 12 2.24 -2.92 15.05
C SER A 12 3.34 -3.56 14.19
N GLN A 13 2.97 -4.29 13.13
CA GLN A 13 3.94 -4.93 12.24
C GLN A 13 4.68 -3.88 11.43
N SER A 14 6.01 -3.96 11.44
CA SER A 14 6.88 -3.11 10.62
C SER A 14 7.11 -3.74 9.26
N LEU A 15 6.83 -3.00 8.20
CA LEU A 15 7.14 -3.36 6.82
C LEU A 15 8.12 -2.34 6.27
N TYR A 16 9.32 -2.80 5.88
CA TYR A 16 10.40 -1.95 5.39
C TYR A 16 10.72 -0.74 6.31
N GLY A 17 10.55 -0.92 7.62
CA GLY A 17 10.88 0.09 8.63
C GLY A 17 9.77 1.09 8.98
N LYS A 18 8.54 0.95 8.45
CA LYS A 18 7.34 1.70 8.89
C LYS A 18 6.28 0.74 9.41
N SER A 19 5.59 1.13 10.47
CA SER A 19 4.48 0.34 11.00
C SER A 19 3.25 0.44 10.10
N VAL A 20 2.47 -0.63 10.01
CA VAL A 20 1.21 -0.64 9.26
C VAL A 20 0.24 0.44 9.78
N GLY A 21 0.20 0.66 11.09
CA GLY A 21 -0.62 1.70 11.71
C GLY A 21 -0.23 3.13 11.34
N GLU A 22 0.99 3.36 10.84
CA GLU A 22 1.39 4.66 10.27
C GLU A 22 0.87 4.84 8.84
N MET A 23 0.58 3.75 8.11
CA MET A 23 0.13 3.79 6.71
C MET A 23 -1.38 3.86 6.59
N ILE A 24 -2.10 3.11 7.43
CA ILE A 24 -3.55 2.93 7.35
C ILE A 24 -4.20 2.96 8.74
N ASN A 25 -5.51 3.20 8.77
CA ASN A 25 -6.34 2.97 9.95
C ASN A 25 -6.78 1.51 10.05
N ASP A 26 -7.40 1.16 11.18
CA ASP A 26 -7.99 -0.16 11.46
C ASP A 26 -9.29 -0.44 10.69
N ASP A 27 -9.86 0.58 10.03
CA ASP A 27 -11.04 0.49 9.17
C ASP A 27 -10.75 -0.04 7.76
N VAL A 28 -9.47 -0.25 7.40
CA VAL A 28 -9.10 -0.72 6.07
C VAL A 28 -9.45 -2.19 5.87
N LEU A 29 -10.16 -2.46 4.77
CA LEU A 29 -10.69 -3.77 4.43
C LEU A 29 -10.50 -4.04 2.94
N VAL A 30 -10.36 -5.32 2.60
CA VAL A 30 -10.30 -5.81 1.21
C VAL A 30 -11.50 -6.70 0.97
N ALA A 31 -12.39 -6.30 0.05
CA ALA A 31 -13.49 -7.14 -0.38
C ALA A 31 -12.99 -8.33 -1.21
N LYS A 32 -13.83 -9.37 -1.39
CA LYS A 32 -13.49 -10.51 -2.26
C LYS A 32 -13.21 -10.12 -3.71
N SER A 33 -13.78 -9.01 -4.18
CA SER A 33 -13.52 -8.44 -5.50
C SER A 33 -12.17 -7.73 -5.61
N GLY A 34 -11.44 -7.56 -4.50
CA GLY A 34 -10.23 -6.74 -4.42
C GLY A 34 -10.50 -5.24 -4.25
N ALA A 35 -11.76 -4.81 -4.13
CA ALA A 35 -12.06 -3.43 -3.75
C ALA A 35 -11.54 -3.13 -2.34
N VAL A 36 -10.73 -2.08 -2.23
CA VAL A 36 -10.15 -1.61 -0.97
C VAL A 36 -10.95 -0.40 -0.47
N THR A 37 -11.37 -0.46 0.79
CA THR A 37 -12.06 0.63 1.50
C THR A 37 -11.34 0.96 2.80
N GLY A 38 -11.74 2.06 3.44
CA GLY A 38 -11.15 2.54 4.69
C GLY A 38 -10.20 3.71 4.48
N THR A 39 -9.42 4.04 5.51
CA THR A 39 -8.68 5.31 5.58
C THR A 39 -7.17 5.13 5.48
N PHE A 40 -6.56 5.80 4.50
CA PHE A 40 -5.12 5.86 4.27
C PHE A 40 -4.54 7.14 4.84
N LYS A 41 -3.43 7.01 5.57
CA LYS A 41 -2.65 8.10 6.15
C LYS A 41 -1.56 8.52 5.17
N TYR A 42 -1.31 9.82 5.07
CA TYR A 42 -0.18 10.32 4.31
C TYR A 42 1.10 10.06 5.12
N VAL A 43 2.00 9.23 4.59
CA VAL A 43 3.28 8.86 5.21
C VAL A 43 4.39 9.72 4.62
N THR A 44 5.34 10.12 5.46
CA THR A 44 6.56 10.84 5.06
C THR A 44 7.81 10.11 5.56
N GLY A 45 8.94 10.31 4.89
CA GLY A 45 10.23 9.77 5.32
C GLY A 45 10.34 8.25 5.27
N TYR A 46 9.58 7.57 4.40
CA TYR A 46 9.57 6.12 4.22
C TYR A 46 10.74 5.62 3.37
N THR A 47 11.96 5.87 3.85
CA THR A 47 13.22 5.49 3.18
C THR A 47 13.34 4.00 2.84
N GLY A 48 12.76 3.11 3.65
CA GLY A 48 12.82 1.67 3.38
C GLY A 48 11.91 1.20 2.23
N PHE A 49 10.94 2.01 1.79
CA PHE A 49 10.15 1.70 0.59
C PHE A 49 11.02 1.84 -0.67
N ASN A 50 11.73 2.97 -0.79
CA ASN A 50 12.75 3.16 -1.81
C ASN A 50 13.77 4.22 -1.37
N ALA A 51 14.96 3.77 -0.99
CA ALA A 51 16.01 4.66 -0.49
C ALA A 51 16.58 5.58 -1.58
N SER A 52 16.48 5.19 -2.85
CA SER A 52 17.09 5.90 -3.98
C SER A 52 16.16 6.91 -4.66
N VAL A 53 14.85 6.85 -4.38
CA VAL A 53 13.84 7.74 -4.99
C VAL A 53 13.12 8.52 -3.88
N PRO A 54 13.58 9.73 -3.54
CA PRO A 54 12.99 10.53 -2.46
C PRO A 54 11.49 10.76 -2.61
N ASP A 55 10.99 10.95 -3.83
CA ASP A 55 9.56 11.16 -4.10
C ASP A 55 8.70 9.94 -3.76
N GLU A 56 9.29 8.74 -3.67
CA GLU A 56 8.62 7.51 -3.26
C GLU A 56 8.68 7.27 -1.75
N GLN A 57 9.35 8.14 -1.00
CA GLN A 57 9.41 8.10 0.47
C GLN A 57 8.26 8.86 1.12
N GLU A 58 7.40 9.49 0.30
CA GLU A 58 6.16 10.11 0.75
C GLU A 58 4.94 9.71 -0.09
N GLY A 59 3.78 9.61 0.55
CA GLY A 59 2.52 9.30 -0.11
C GLY A 59 1.65 8.36 0.72
N TYR A 60 0.77 7.64 0.05
CA TYR A 60 -0.10 6.64 0.67
C TYR A 60 0.36 5.24 0.31
N TYR A 61 0.34 4.36 1.31
CA TYR A 61 0.90 3.03 1.18
C TYR A 61 -0.14 2.01 1.62
N PHE A 62 -0.32 0.98 0.79
CA PHE A 62 -1.21 -0.14 1.04
C PHE A 62 -0.40 -1.37 1.46
N PRO A 63 -0.36 -1.71 2.75
CA PRO A 63 0.26 -2.94 3.24
C PRO A 63 -0.72 -4.11 3.13
N PHE A 64 -0.22 -5.27 2.71
CA PHE A 64 -1.01 -6.49 2.62
C PHE A 64 -0.15 -7.74 2.79
N THR A 65 -0.77 -8.83 3.25
CA THR A 65 -0.17 -10.16 3.31
C THR A 65 -0.91 -11.11 2.39
N LEU A 66 -0.22 -11.75 1.47
CA LEU A 66 -0.75 -12.82 0.64
C LEU A 66 -0.86 -14.12 1.44
N LYS A 67 -2.03 -14.77 1.37
CA LYS A 67 -2.23 -16.11 1.93
C LYS A 67 -1.77 -17.20 0.96
N LYS A 68 -1.88 -16.94 -0.34
CA LYS A 68 -1.35 -17.83 -1.37
C LYS A 68 0.17 -17.73 -1.40
N THR A 69 0.84 -18.88 -1.39
CA THR A 69 2.29 -19.00 -1.52
C THR A 69 2.69 -19.42 -2.93
N GLY A 70 3.95 -19.17 -3.29
CA GLY A 70 4.54 -19.57 -4.56
C GLY A 70 6.05 -19.32 -4.57
N THR A 71 6.67 -19.44 -5.74
CA THR A 71 8.12 -19.21 -5.90
C THR A 71 8.41 -17.79 -6.35
N GLN A 72 7.62 -17.29 -7.28
CA GLN A 72 7.78 -15.96 -7.87
C GLN A 72 6.46 -15.19 -7.82
N MET A 73 6.57 -13.87 -7.86
CA MET A 73 5.42 -12.99 -7.98
C MET A 73 5.67 -11.88 -8.98
N SER A 74 4.57 -11.35 -9.51
CA SER A 74 4.57 -10.24 -10.45
C SER A 74 3.45 -9.27 -10.11
N PHE A 75 3.64 -8.00 -10.46
CA PHE A 75 2.68 -6.93 -10.23
C PHE A 75 2.39 -6.18 -11.51
N LYS A 76 1.11 -5.98 -11.80
CA LYS A 76 0.66 -4.99 -12.78
C LYS A 76 0.17 -3.76 -12.03
N LYS A 77 0.58 -2.57 -12.48
CA LYS A 77 -0.01 -1.30 -12.07
C LYS A 77 -0.84 -0.77 -13.23
N ASN A 78 -2.13 -0.52 -13.01
CA ASN A 78 -3.03 0.02 -14.04
C ASN A 78 -2.99 -0.80 -15.35
N GLY A 79 -3.02 -2.12 -15.21
CA GLY A 79 -2.98 -3.09 -16.31
C GLY A 79 -1.60 -3.31 -16.95
N SER A 80 -0.59 -2.48 -16.65
CA SER A 80 0.76 -2.59 -17.22
C SER A 80 1.72 -3.29 -16.25
N MET A 81 2.62 -4.13 -16.77
CA MET A 81 3.64 -4.79 -15.95
C MET A 81 4.55 -3.76 -15.26
N GLY A 82 4.60 -3.82 -13.92
CA GLY A 82 5.46 -2.95 -13.10
C GLY A 82 6.66 -3.69 -12.51
N LYS A 83 6.44 -4.89 -11.95
CA LYS A 83 7.50 -5.82 -11.53
C LYS A 83 7.14 -7.21 -12.01
N GLU A 84 8.13 -7.96 -12.46
CA GLU A 84 7.90 -9.27 -13.06
C GLU A 84 8.93 -10.28 -12.53
N ASN A 85 8.46 -11.49 -12.25
CA ASN A 85 9.29 -12.64 -11.88
C ASN A 85 10.27 -12.37 -10.72
N ILE A 86 9.84 -11.56 -9.75
CA ILE A 86 10.61 -11.31 -8.53
C ILE A 86 10.40 -12.48 -7.54
N PRO A 87 11.35 -12.73 -6.62
CA PRO A 87 11.14 -13.70 -5.55
C PRO A 87 9.84 -13.44 -4.80
N PHE A 88 9.11 -14.50 -4.46
CA PHE A 88 7.87 -14.37 -3.69
C PHE A 88 8.12 -13.77 -2.30
N GLU A 89 7.34 -12.76 -1.95
CA GLU A 89 7.23 -12.22 -0.60
C GLU A 89 5.75 -12.29 -0.16
N ALA A 90 5.49 -12.75 1.07
CA ALA A 90 4.13 -12.79 1.58
C ALA A 90 3.63 -11.38 1.95
N ASN A 91 4.46 -10.61 2.67
CA ASN A 91 4.14 -9.25 3.10
C ASN A 91 4.64 -8.26 2.06
N ASN A 92 3.75 -7.39 1.57
CA ASN A 92 4.05 -6.44 0.51
C ASN A 92 3.45 -5.08 0.82
N VAL A 93 4.00 -4.06 0.17
CA VAL A 93 3.50 -2.68 0.25
C VAL A 93 3.44 -2.09 -1.15
N PHE A 94 2.30 -1.49 -1.50
CA PHE A 94 2.17 -0.65 -2.70
C PHE A 94 2.05 0.82 -2.34
N ARG A 95 2.74 1.69 -3.08
CA ARG A 95 2.44 3.12 -3.06
C ARG A 95 1.29 3.39 -4.02
N VAL A 96 0.22 4.00 -3.52
CA VAL A 96 -1.08 4.07 -4.21
C VAL A 96 -1.64 5.49 -4.23
N THR A 97 -2.50 5.72 -5.23
CA THR A 97 -3.45 6.84 -5.30
C THR A 97 -4.87 6.28 -5.47
N GLN A 98 -5.90 7.12 -5.29
CA GLN A 98 -7.30 6.69 -5.38
C GLN A 98 -7.67 6.05 -6.73
N GLY A 99 -7.02 6.48 -7.81
CA GLY A 99 -7.28 5.97 -9.16
C GLY A 99 -6.47 4.73 -9.54
N ASP A 100 -5.54 4.29 -8.69
CA ASP A 100 -4.69 3.16 -9.02
C ASP A 100 -5.43 1.82 -8.93
N SER A 101 -4.93 0.86 -9.69
CA SER A 101 -5.23 -0.56 -9.57
C SER A 101 -3.94 -1.38 -9.59
N PHE A 102 -3.93 -2.47 -8.83
CA PHE A 102 -2.78 -3.37 -8.77
C PHE A 102 -3.21 -4.83 -8.87
N THR A 103 -2.73 -5.54 -9.89
CA THR A 103 -2.94 -6.98 -10.03
C THR A 103 -1.72 -7.71 -9.50
N VAL A 104 -1.94 -8.68 -8.62
CA VAL A 104 -0.91 -9.58 -8.10
C VAL A 104 -1.01 -10.93 -8.78
N LEU A 105 0.11 -11.41 -9.31
CA LEU A 105 0.26 -12.75 -9.84
C LEU A 105 1.27 -13.52 -9.00
N VAL A 106 0.97 -14.79 -8.72
CA VAL A 106 1.87 -15.73 -8.06
C VAL A 106 2.08 -16.92 -8.99
N ASP A 107 3.34 -17.19 -9.34
CA ASP A 107 3.74 -18.21 -10.32
C ASP A 107 2.96 -18.09 -11.64
N GLY A 108 2.74 -16.85 -12.11
CA GLY A 108 2.03 -16.54 -13.35
C GLY A 108 0.50 -16.57 -13.27
N ALA A 109 -0.09 -17.01 -12.16
CA ALA A 109 -1.53 -17.00 -11.95
C ALA A 109 -1.99 -15.75 -11.19
N GLU A 110 -2.99 -15.05 -11.73
CA GLU A 110 -3.63 -13.92 -11.02
C GLU A 110 -4.27 -14.40 -9.71
N VAL A 111 -3.99 -13.66 -8.63
CA VAL A 111 -4.50 -13.92 -7.28
C VAL A 111 -5.59 -12.92 -6.93
N ILE A 112 -5.31 -11.64 -7.15
CA ILE A 112 -6.23 -10.55 -6.81
C ILE A 112 -5.87 -9.31 -7.63
N THR A 113 -6.89 -8.50 -7.93
CA THR A 113 -6.72 -7.15 -8.45
C THR A 113 -7.31 -6.15 -7.45
N PHE A 114 -6.44 -5.33 -6.85
CA PHE A 114 -6.83 -4.26 -5.94
C PHE A 114 -7.32 -3.02 -6.69
N THR A 115 -8.36 -2.38 -6.16
CA THR A 115 -8.83 -1.05 -6.60
C THR A 115 -9.07 -0.16 -5.39
N PHE A 116 -8.75 1.13 -5.51
CA PHE A 116 -8.74 2.07 -4.37
C PHE A 116 -9.80 3.18 -4.48
N ASN A 117 -10.73 3.08 -5.43
CA ASN A 117 -11.74 4.12 -5.68
C ASN A 117 -12.64 4.40 -4.47
N GLY A 118 -12.89 3.39 -3.64
CA GLY A 118 -13.71 3.48 -2.43
C GLY A 118 -12.94 3.80 -1.14
N ALA A 119 -11.63 4.02 -1.23
CA ALA A 119 -10.80 4.39 -0.08
C ALA A 119 -10.80 5.90 0.18
N THR A 120 -10.59 6.29 1.42
CA THR A 120 -10.42 7.68 1.85
C THR A 120 -8.94 7.98 2.07
N PHE A 121 -8.44 9.08 1.50
CA PHE A 121 -7.05 9.50 1.62
C PHE A 121 -6.97 10.78 2.45
N THR A 122 -6.38 10.71 3.65
CA THR A 122 -6.30 11.89 4.52
C THR A 122 -5.42 12.96 3.88
N PRO A 123 -5.76 14.25 3.93
CA PRO A 123 -4.88 15.30 3.44
C PRO A 123 -3.48 15.18 4.04
N GLN A 124 -2.44 15.47 3.24
CA GLN A 124 -1.10 15.65 3.79
C GLN A 124 -1.18 16.66 4.93
N ALA A 125 -0.79 16.24 6.14
CA ALA A 125 -0.72 17.15 7.27
C ALA A 125 0.21 18.30 6.88
N ARG A 126 -0.34 19.51 6.75
CA ARG A 126 0.50 20.69 6.52
C ARG A 126 1.43 20.79 7.72
N SER A 127 2.73 20.63 7.50
CA SER A 127 3.74 20.99 8.49
C SER A 127 3.38 22.35 9.08
N ALA A 128 3.07 22.39 10.38
CA ALA A 128 2.65 23.58 11.12
C ALA A 128 3.77 24.64 11.27
N LYS A 129 4.62 24.81 10.26
CA LYS A 129 5.79 25.69 10.28
C LYS A 129 5.64 26.97 9.44
N SER A 130 4.52 27.21 8.75
CA SER A 130 4.35 28.43 7.93
C SER A 130 3.43 29.50 8.52
N ARG A 131 2.93 29.36 9.76
CA ARG A 131 1.98 30.35 10.35
C ARG A 131 2.52 31.15 11.54
N ALA A 132 3.83 31.38 11.61
CA ALA A 132 4.46 32.27 12.57
C ALA A 132 5.46 33.22 11.88
N LYS A 133 4.98 34.05 10.94
CA LYS A 133 5.72 35.23 10.48
C LYS A 133 4.78 36.26 9.84
N LYS A 134 3.89 36.84 10.64
CA LYS A 134 3.36 38.17 10.37
C LYS A 134 2.85 38.77 11.67
N ASN A 135 3.65 39.70 12.19
CA ASN A 135 3.33 40.86 13.03
C ASN A 135 4.60 41.19 13.83
N ALA A 136 5.57 41.75 13.12
CA ALA A 136 6.57 42.65 13.67
C ALA A 136 6.18 44.06 13.19
#